data_AF-A0A653ZQV6-F1
#
_entry.id   AF-A0A653ZQV6-F1
#
_cell.length_a   1.000
_cell.length_b   1.000
_cell.length_c   1.000
_cell.angle_alpha   90.00
_cell.angle_beta   90.00
_cell.angle_gamma   90.00
#
_symmetry.space_group_name_H-M   'P 1'
#
loop_
_entity.id
_entity.type
_entity.pdbx_description
1 polymer ?
#
loop_
_entity_poly.entity_id
_entity_poly.type
_entity_poly.pdbx_seq_one_letter_code
_entity_poly.pdbx_strand_id
1 'polypeptide(L)'
;MDRNKINNKTLILYFGIGIGIVLAFFAIGFAIYSYWKGIIIDNENGYNGINAVIALMALLMNIITVIFVFATYDSQSKQISQNKKDTDYNRALDLIFRQLEHTKTKLSSNYGTYLNEFINRNEDLRRVQLNIDLRFFEDDNFRVYSRALSFLAIEFEIYYNVIVNTTLSDDDKRYLLSIAPHNINSRLIQSLNVFQNHYQLFQASDEYQKFNSNLKNNIEYDLLLVLEYLRIPQVQGLKLTDV
;
A
#
# COMPACT_ATOMS: atom_id res chain seq x y z
N MET A 1 -10.88 -4.80 15.46
CA MET A 1 -10.34 -4.84 16.84
C MET A 1 -10.28 -6.31 17.27
N ASP A 2 -9.06 -6.79 17.50
CA ASP A 2 -8.62 -8.18 17.38
C ASP A 2 -9.17 -9.15 18.42
N ARG A 3 -10.14 -10.00 18.05
CA ARG A 3 -10.46 -11.21 18.83
C ARG A 3 -9.31 -12.24 18.85
N ASN A 4 -8.39 -12.19 17.88
CA ASN A 4 -7.27 -13.12 17.78
C ASN A 4 -6.09 -12.82 18.73
N LYS A 5 -5.90 -11.56 19.18
CA LYS A 5 -4.84 -11.21 20.13
C LYS A 5 -5.12 -11.71 21.55
N ILE A 6 -6.40 -11.86 21.91
CA ILE A 6 -6.80 -12.36 23.24
C ILE A 6 -6.52 -13.87 23.35
N ASN A 7 -6.71 -14.64 22.27
CA ASN A 7 -6.49 -16.09 22.28
C ASN A 7 -5.03 -16.50 22.57
N ASN A 8 -4.03 -15.78 22.03
CA ASN A 8 -2.63 -16.16 22.26
C ASN A 8 -2.17 -15.94 23.70
N LYS A 9 -2.60 -14.87 24.37
CA LYS A 9 -2.25 -14.62 25.78
C LYS A 9 -2.89 -15.68 26.69
N THR A 10 -4.14 -16.00 26.42
CA THR A 10 -4.89 -17.04 27.15
C THR A 10 -4.30 -18.43 26.94
N LEU A 11 -3.85 -18.76 25.71
CA LEU A 11 -3.20 -20.03 25.40
C LEU A 11 -1.84 -20.17 26.09
N ILE A 12 -1.02 -19.12 26.10
CA ILE A 12 0.28 -19.12 26.82
C ILE A 12 0.05 -19.29 28.33
N LEU A 13 -0.98 -18.65 28.90
CA LEU A 13 -1.33 -18.79 30.31
C LEU A 13 -1.73 -20.23 30.65
N TYR A 14 -2.65 -20.84 29.87
CA TYR A 14 -3.06 -22.22 30.10
C TYR A 14 -1.93 -23.22 29.91
N PHE A 15 -1.04 -22.98 28.94
CA PHE A 15 0.13 -23.81 28.73
C PHE A 15 1.13 -23.71 29.90
N GLY A 16 1.37 -22.51 30.42
CA GLY A 16 2.21 -22.29 31.61
C GLY A 16 1.64 -22.96 32.86
N ILE A 17 0.32 -22.87 33.08
CA ILE A 17 -0.37 -23.57 34.17
C ILE A 17 -0.24 -25.09 33.99
N GLY A 18 -0.44 -25.61 32.77
CA GLY A 18 -0.30 -27.03 32.45
C GLY A 18 1.09 -27.58 32.77
N ILE A 19 2.15 -26.86 32.35
CA ILE A 19 3.53 -27.22 32.67
C ILE A 19 3.78 -27.17 34.18
N GLY A 20 3.26 -26.15 34.87
CA GLY A 20 3.38 -26.03 36.32
C GLY A 20 2.78 -27.22 37.07
N ILE A 21 1.61 -27.69 36.65
CA ILE A 21 0.94 -28.87 37.23
C ILE A 21 1.76 -30.14 36.98
N VAL A 22 2.28 -30.34 35.77
CA VAL A 22 3.10 -31.50 35.42
C VAL A 22 4.38 -31.51 36.27
N LEU A 23 5.08 -30.37 36.38
CA LEU A 23 6.28 -30.25 37.21
C LEU A 23 6.00 -30.48 38.69
N ALA A 24 4.87 -29.96 39.21
CA ALA A 24 4.46 -30.20 40.59
C ALA A 24 4.18 -31.69 40.84
N PHE A 25 3.53 -32.38 39.89
CA PHE A 25 3.27 -33.81 39.99
C PHE A 25 4.58 -34.63 40.00
N PHE A 26 5.53 -34.31 39.13
CA PHE A 26 6.85 -34.95 39.12
C PHE A 26 7.65 -34.65 40.40
N ALA A 27 7.61 -33.42 40.92
CA ALA A 27 8.28 -33.05 42.16
C ALA A 27 7.71 -33.83 43.36
N ILE A 28 6.39 -33.98 43.44
CA ILE A 28 5.71 -34.77 44.48
C ILE A 28 6.08 -36.25 44.34
N GLY A 29 6.03 -36.80 43.13
CA GLY A 29 6.43 -38.19 42.87
C GLY A 29 7.89 -38.45 43.26
N PHE A 30 8.79 -37.50 42.97
CA PHE A 30 10.19 -37.56 43.37
C PHE A 30 10.39 -37.48 44.88
N ALA A 31 9.64 -36.62 45.57
CA ALA A 31 9.66 -36.52 47.03
C ALA A 31 9.20 -37.83 47.69
N ILE A 32 8.12 -38.43 47.18
CA ILE A 32 7.61 -39.73 47.66
C ILE A 32 8.63 -40.84 47.41
N TYR A 33 9.20 -40.91 46.21
CA TYR A 33 10.22 -41.91 45.86
C TYR A 33 11.47 -41.78 46.74
N SER A 34 11.95 -40.55 46.97
CA SER A 34 13.11 -40.28 47.82
C SER A 34 12.85 -40.66 49.28
N TYR A 35 11.64 -40.36 49.79
CA TYR A 35 11.20 -40.74 51.12
C TYR A 35 11.13 -42.27 51.30
N TRP A 36 10.51 -42.97 50.35
CA TRP A 36 10.39 -44.44 50.38
C TRP A 36 11.75 -45.13 50.30
N LYS A 37 12.62 -44.66 49.40
CA LYS A 37 13.96 -45.22 49.23
C LYS A 37 14.84 -45.00 50.45
N GLY A 38 14.72 -43.85 51.13
CA GLY A 38 15.43 -43.55 52.37
C GLY A 38 15.02 -44.44 53.55
N ILE A 39 13.87 -45.12 53.48
CA ILE A 39 13.35 -45.99 54.53
C ILE A 39 13.65 -47.48 54.26
N ILE A 40 13.79 -47.90 52.99
CA ILE A 40 13.64 -49.33 52.62
C ILE A 40 14.92 -50.04 52.13
N ILE A 41 16.01 -49.36 51.73
CA ILE A 41 17.12 -50.05 51.04
C ILE A 41 18.50 -49.68 51.59
N ASP A 42 19.25 -50.73 51.99
CA ASP A 42 20.67 -50.72 52.37
C ASP A 42 21.57 -50.08 51.30
N ASN A 43 22.62 -49.41 51.79
CA ASN A 43 23.50 -48.46 51.08
C ASN A 43 24.30 -48.98 49.85
N GLU A 44 24.12 -50.23 49.40
CA GLU A 44 25.06 -50.84 48.44
C GLU A 44 24.67 -50.76 46.95
N ASN A 45 23.40 -50.46 46.59
CA ASN A 45 22.96 -50.37 45.18
C ASN A 45 22.20 -49.06 44.82
N GLY A 46 22.31 -48.03 45.68
CA GLY A 46 21.48 -46.83 45.63
C GLY A 46 21.75 -45.81 44.51
N TYR A 47 22.75 -45.98 43.65
CA TYR A 47 23.19 -44.91 42.74
C TYR A 47 22.35 -44.73 41.46
N ASN A 48 21.73 -45.80 40.94
CA ASN A 48 21.09 -45.79 39.62
C ASN A 48 19.81 -44.93 39.52
N GLY A 49 19.00 -44.89 40.58
CA GLY A 49 17.74 -44.14 40.57
C GLY A 49 17.92 -42.62 40.57
N ILE A 50 18.99 -42.11 41.18
CA ILE A 50 19.30 -40.67 41.20
C ILE A 50 19.72 -40.22 39.79
N ASN A 51 20.58 -41.00 39.14
CA ASN A 51 21.00 -40.73 37.76
C ASN A 51 19.83 -40.74 36.77
N ALA A 52 18.88 -41.65 36.94
CA ALA A 52 17.68 -41.69 36.11
C ALA A 52 16.80 -40.43 36.26
N VAL A 53 16.64 -39.92 37.49
CA VAL A 53 15.89 -38.69 37.73
C VAL A 53 16.62 -37.47 37.17
N ILE A 54 17.94 -37.39 37.35
CA ILE A 54 18.74 -36.31 36.77
C ILE A 54 18.60 -36.31 35.24
N ALA A 55 18.67 -37.49 34.60
CA ALA A 55 18.48 -37.64 33.16
C ALA A 55 17.06 -37.23 32.71
N LEU A 56 16.03 -37.59 33.47
CA LEU A 56 14.65 -37.20 33.19
C LEU A 56 14.45 -35.69 33.33
N MET A 57 15.00 -35.06 34.37
CA MET A 57 14.95 -33.61 34.57
C MET A 57 15.70 -32.88 33.44
N ALA A 58 16.86 -33.40 33.02
CA ALA A 58 17.58 -32.86 31.88
C ALA A 58 16.77 -32.96 30.57
N LEU A 59 16.05 -34.06 30.36
CA LEU A 59 15.16 -34.23 29.22
C LEU A 59 13.99 -33.23 29.24
N LEU A 60 13.33 -33.06 30.39
CA LEU A 60 12.25 -32.09 30.56
C LEU A 60 12.74 -30.65 30.33
N MET A 61 13.92 -30.31 30.86
CA MET A 61 14.55 -29.01 30.61
C MET A 61 14.81 -28.81 29.13
N ASN A 62 15.35 -29.80 28.42
CA ASN A 62 15.57 -29.71 26.97
C ASN A 62 14.26 -29.53 26.19
N ILE A 63 13.19 -30.22 26.55
CA ILE A 63 11.87 -30.06 25.91
C ILE A 63 11.35 -28.63 26.11
N ILE A 64 11.43 -28.10 27.35
CA ILE A 64 11.03 -26.73 27.66
C ILE A 64 11.87 -25.73 26.85
N THR A 65 13.19 -25.94 26.77
CA THR A 65 14.10 -25.09 25.99
C THR A 65 13.72 -25.09 24.51
N VAL A 66 13.45 -26.25 23.91
CA VAL A 66 13.05 -26.34 22.49
C VAL A 66 11.74 -25.58 22.25
N ILE A 67 10.75 -25.74 23.12
CA ILE A 67 9.47 -25.00 23.03
C ILE A 67 9.71 -23.49 23.13
N PHE A 68 10.55 -23.05 24.06
CA PHE A 68 10.86 -21.63 24.25
C PHE A 68 11.59 -21.03 23.04
N VAL A 69 12.55 -21.76 22.48
CA VAL A 69 13.26 -21.37 21.25
C VAL A 69 12.27 -21.25 20.09
N PHE A 70 11.36 -22.22 19.92
CA PHE A 70 10.35 -22.17 18.87
C PHE A 70 9.40 -20.98 19.02
N ALA A 71 8.88 -20.73 20.23
CA ALA A 71 7.99 -19.60 20.50
C ALA A 71 8.69 -18.25 20.26
N THR A 72 9.97 -18.16 20.64
CA THR A 72 10.79 -16.96 20.41
C THR A 72 11.04 -16.73 18.92
N TYR A 73 11.37 -17.80 18.18
CA TYR A 73 11.56 -17.73 16.74
C TYR A 73 10.30 -17.28 16.01
N ASP A 74 9.13 -17.84 16.33
CA ASP A 74 7.84 -17.43 15.74
C ASP A 74 7.52 -15.96 16.05
N SER A 75 7.74 -15.53 17.30
CA SER A 75 7.54 -14.13 17.70
C SER A 75 8.47 -13.18 16.96
N GLN A 76 9.76 -13.50 16.86
CA GLN A 76 10.74 -12.70 16.13
C GLN A 76 10.43 -12.64 14.64
N SER A 77 10.08 -13.78 14.02
CA SER A 77 9.68 -13.84 12.61
C SER A 77 8.49 -12.92 12.32
N LYS A 78 7.48 -12.92 13.20
CA LYS A 78 6.33 -12.00 13.10
C LYS A 78 6.74 -10.54 13.23
N GLN A 79 7.58 -10.19 14.21
CA GLN A 79 8.08 -8.82 14.38
C GLN A 79 8.89 -8.35 13.17
N ILE A 80 9.77 -9.20 12.64
CA ILE A 80 10.55 -8.89 11.44
C ILE A 80 9.62 -8.65 10.24
N SER A 81 8.59 -9.47 10.06
CA SER A 81 7.63 -9.29 8.97
C SER A 81 6.87 -7.96 9.07
N GLN A 82 6.48 -7.56 10.29
CA GLN A 82 5.78 -6.29 10.54
C GLN A 82 6.71 -5.11 10.31
N ASN A 83 7.92 -5.14 10.88
CA ASN A 83 8.91 -4.09 10.69
C ASN A 83 9.29 -3.92 9.21
N LYS A 84 9.39 -5.04 8.47
CA LYS A 84 9.61 -5.00 7.02
C LYS A 84 8.45 -4.31 6.30
N LYS A 85 7.20 -4.67 6.62
CA LYS A 85 6.01 -4.03 6.06
C LYS A 85 6.02 -2.52 6.32
N ASP A 86 6.27 -2.09 7.56
CA ASP A 86 6.29 -0.68 7.94
C ASP A 86 7.42 0.07 7.23
N THR A 87 8.58 -0.57 7.09
CA THR A 87 9.73 0.00 6.37
C THR A 87 9.42 0.18 4.89
N ASP A 88 8.84 -0.84 4.24
CA ASP A 88 8.47 -0.79 2.82
C ASP A 88 7.38 0.27 2.58
N TYR A 89 6.41 0.39 3.50
CA TYR A 89 5.37 1.41 3.44
C TYR A 89 5.94 2.83 3.56
N ASN A 90 6.80 3.06 4.56
CA ASN A 90 7.46 4.35 4.75
C ASN A 90 8.35 4.71 3.56
N ARG A 91 9.03 3.73 2.95
CA ARG A 91 9.81 3.94 1.74
C ARG A 91 8.93 4.36 0.57
N ALA A 92 7.79 3.68 0.36
CA ALA A 92 6.86 4.04 -0.71
C ALA A 92 6.28 5.46 -0.50
N LEU A 93 5.95 5.80 0.74
CA LEU A 93 5.47 7.12 1.11
C LEU A 93 6.54 8.21 0.86
N ASP A 94 7.79 7.98 1.26
CA ASP A 94 8.91 8.89 0.97
C ASP A 94 9.12 9.08 -0.54
N LEU A 95 9.06 8.01 -1.32
CA LEU A 95 9.16 8.08 -2.79
C LEU A 95 8.04 8.94 -3.39
N ILE A 96 6.80 8.79 -2.93
CA ILE A 96 5.65 9.60 -3.40
C ILE A 96 5.88 11.07 -3.06
N PHE A 97 6.31 11.40 -1.84
CA PHE A 97 6.55 12.78 -1.45
C PHE A 97 7.71 13.43 -2.21
N ARG A 98 8.80 12.68 -2.45
CA ARG A 98 9.89 13.16 -3.31
C ARG A 98 9.42 13.37 -4.74
N GLN A 99 8.60 12.48 -5.27
CA GLN A 99 8.04 12.66 -6.61
C GLN A 99 7.12 13.89 -6.65
N LEU A 100 6.30 14.14 -5.63
CA LEU A 100 5.49 15.36 -5.52
C LEU A 100 6.34 16.63 -5.51
N GLU A 101 7.48 16.60 -4.80
CA GLU A 101 8.44 17.69 -4.81
C GLU A 101 9.07 17.89 -6.19
N HIS A 102 9.46 16.81 -6.87
CA HIS A 102 9.96 16.86 -8.24
C HIS A 102 8.91 17.42 -9.21
N THR A 103 7.66 16.97 -9.13
CA THR A 103 6.55 17.50 -9.94
C THR A 103 6.37 18.98 -9.67
N LYS A 104 6.37 19.42 -8.40
CA LYS A 104 6.28 20.84 -8.03
C LYS A 104 7.42 21.67 -8.62
N THR A 105 8.66 21.18 -8.60
CA THR A 105 9.79 21.87 -9.22
C THR A 105 9.64 21.93 -10.74
N LYS A 106 9.23 20.85 -11.40
CA LYS A 106 8.93 20.90 -12.86
C LYS A 106 7.79 21.88 -13.18
N LEU A 107 6.80 22.02 -12.32
CA LEU A 107 5.73 23.01 -12.46
C LEU A 107 6.21 24.45 -12.30
N SER A 108 7.39 24.69 -11.74
CA SER A 108 8.00 26.03 -11.77
C SER A 108 8.77 26.34 -13.08
N SER A 109 8.85 25.36 -13.99
CA SER A 109 9.53 25.48 -15.29
C SER A 109 8.54 25.70 -16.46
N ASN A 110 8.98 25.50 -17.72
CA ASN A 110 8.17 25.64 -18.93
C ASN A 110 6.85 24.84 -18.91
N TYR A 111 6.80 23.69 -18.22
CA TYR A 111 5.56 22.91 -18.05
C TYR A 111 4.52 23.63 -17.18
N GLY A 112 4.98 24.43 -16.22
CA GLY A 112 4.13 25.32 -15.44
C GLY A 112 3.39 26.32 -16.29
N THR A 113 4.04 26.88 -17.30
CA THR A 113 3.43 27.81 -18.24
C THR A 113 2.29 27.13 -19.00
N TYR A 114 2.50 25.94 -19.57
CA TYR A 114 1.45 25.21 -20.28
C TYR A 114 0.28 24.82 -19.36
N LEU A 115 0.55 24.41 -18.13
CA LEU A 115 -0.51 24.06 -17.19
C LEU A 115 -1.30 25.29 -16.72
N ASN A 116 -0.63 26.42 -16.48
CA ASN A 116 -1.31 27.66 -16.13
C ASN A 116 -2.14 28.19 -17.28
N GLU A 117 -1.62 28.13 -18.52
CA GLU A 117 -2.39 28.46 -19.71
C GLU A 117 -3.59 27.53 -19.87
N PHE A 118 -3.41 26.22 -19.68
CA PHE A 118 -4.52 25.25 -19.66
C PHE A 118 -5.61 25.68 -18.67
N ILE A 119 -5.23 25.99 -17.42
CA ILE A 119 -6.18 26.38 -16.37
C ILE A 119 -6.89 27.68 -16.72
N ASN A 120 -6.14 28.71 -17.12
CA ASN A 120 -6.70 30.03 -17.40
C ASN A 120 -7.68 29.99 -18.59
N ARG A 121 -7.31 29.30 -19.67
CA ARG A 121 -8.16 29.17 -20.87
C ARG A 121 -9.47 28.44 -20.56
N ASN A 122 -9.42 27.36 -19.76
CA ASN A 122 -10.63 26.65 -19.34
C ASN A 122 -11.47 27.46 -18.33
N GLU A 123 -10.85 28.31 -17.52
CA GLU A 123 -11.57 29.24 -16.65
C GLU A 123 -12.32 30.30 -17.46
N ASP A 124 -11.73 30.80 -18.54
CA ASP A 124 -12.37 31.73 -19.47
C ASP A 124 -13.55 31.07 -20.18
N LEU A 125 -13.41 29.83 -20.65
CA LEU A 125 -14.53 29.04 -21.20
C LEU A 125 -15.69 28.90 -20.22
N ARG A 126 -15.40 28.66 -18.94
CA ARG A 126 -16.45 28.54 -17.92
C ARG A 126 -17.30 29.82 -17.83
N ARG A 127 -16.73 30.98 -18.15
CA ARG A 127 -17.41 32.29 -18.08
C ARG A 127 -18.22 32.58 -19.34
N VAL A 128 -17.87 31.99 -20.49
CA VAL A 128 -18.57 32.16 -21.77
C VAL A 128 -19.67 31.10 -21.89
N GLN A 129 -20.92 31.49 -21.68
CA GLN A 129 -22.07 30.57 -21.77
C GLN A 129 -22.28 30.03 -23.20
N LEU A 130 -22.25 28.70 -23.33
CA LEU A 130 -23.02 27.81 -24.22
C LEU A 130 -22.98 27.96 -25.75
N ASN A 131 -22.35 28.99 -26.33
CA ASN A 131 -22.02 28.96 -27.74
C ASN A 131 -20.57 28.48 -27.90
N ILE A 132 -20.44 27.25 -28.39
CA ILE A 132 -19.15 26.62 -28.70
C ILE A 132 -18.42 27.53 -29.69
N ASP A 133 -17.49 28.33 -29.20
CA ASP A 133 -16.55 29.01 -30.09
C ASP A 133 -15.51 27.98 -30.52
N LEU A 134 -15.73 27.37 -31.69
CA LEU A 134 -14.82 26.37 -32.27
C LEU A 134 -13.40 26.92 -32.49
N ARG A 135 -13.19 28.25 -32.43
CA ARG A 135 -11.85 28.88 -32.40
C ARG A 135 -11.02 28.45 -31.20
N PHE A 136 -11.67 27.93 -30.16
CA PHE A 136 -10.98 27.36 -29.01
C PHE A 136 -10.14 26.11 -29.34
N PHE A 137 -10.45 25.49 -30.48
CA PHE A 137 -9.79 24.31 -31.03
C PHE A 137 -8.88 24.65 -32.23
N GLU A 138 -8.44 25.90 -32.35
CA GLU A 138 -7.33 26.25 -33.23
C GLU A 138 -6.04 25.51 -32.82
N ASP A 139 -5.21 25.15 -33.81
CA ASP A 139 -4.04 24.28 -33.66
C ASP A 139 -3.10 24.68 -32.51
N ASP A 140 -2.92 25.99 -32.28
CA ASP A 140 -2.04 26.50 -31.23
C ASP A 140 -2.59 26.26 -29.82
N ASN A 141 -3.92 26.32 -29.66
CA ASN A 141 -4.58 26.05 -28.37
C ASN A 141 -4.54 24.55 -28.05
N PHE A 142 -4.72 23.73 -29.09
CA PHE A 142 -4.67 22.28 -28.98
C PHE A 142 -3.29 21.76 -28.55
N ARG A 143 -2.20 22.42 -28.99
CA ARG A 143 -0.84 22.10 -28.53
C ARG A 143 -0.65 22.34 -27.04
N VAL A 144 -1.27 23.39 -26.48
CA VAL A 144 -1.23 23.66 -25.04
C VAL A 144 -1.97 22.57 -24.27
N TYR A 145 -3.15 22.18 -24.73
CA TYR A 145 -3.92 21.07 -24.11
C TYR A 145 -3.15 19.75 -24.16
N SER A 146 -2.61 19.38 -25.34
CA SER A 146 -1.80 18.17 -25.50
C SER A 146 -0.61 18.16 -24.56
N ARG A 147 0.17 19.25 -24.49
CA ARG A 147 1.36 19.31 -23.62
C ARG A 147 1.01 19.24 -22.14
N ALA A 148 -0.06 19.92 -21.72
CA ALA A 148 -0.50 19.91 -20.33
C ALA A 148 -1.00 18.51 -19.92
N LEU A 149 -1.82 17.87 -20.74
CA LEU A 149 -2.35 16.53 -20.48
C LEU A 149 -1.26 15.47 -20.52
N SER A 150 -0.38 15.49 -21.52
CA SER A 150 0.77 14.58 -21.62
C SER A 150 1.68 14.67 -20.40
N PHE A 151 1.96 15.89 -19.92
CA PHE A 151 2.71 16.08 -18.68
C PHE A 151 2.01 15.43 -17.47
N LEU A 152 0.71 15.67 -17.28
CA LEU A 152 -0.04 15.09 -16.18
C LEU A 152 -0.11 13.56 -16.27
N ALA A 153 -0.35 13.04 -17.46
CA ALA A 153 -0.39 11.62 -17.78
C ALA A 153 0.90 10.92 -17.35
N ILE A 154 2.04 11.42 -17.81
CA ILE A 154 3.36 10.88 -17.48
C ILE A 154 3.62 10.93 -15.97
N GLU A 155 3.29 12.05 -15.32
CA GLU A 155 3.51 12.17 -13.87
C GLU A 155 2.65 11.15 -13.09
N PHE A 156 1.36 10.99 -13.42
CA PHE A 156 0.51 9.98 -12.78
C PHE A 156 0.94 8.55 -13.06
N GLU A 157 1.39 8.26 -14.27
CA GLU A 157 1.93 6.95 -14.61
C GLU A 157 3.20 6.64 -13.79
N ILE A 158 4.07 7.62 -13.56
CA ILE A 158 5.24 7.46 -12.67
C ILE A 158 4.77 7.12 -11.25
N TYR A 159 3.80 7.84 -10.69
CA TYR A 159 3.26 7.53 -9.36
C TYR A 159 2.68 6.10 -9.30
N TYR A 160 1.91 5.72 -10.32
CA TYR A 160 1.32 4.39 -10.42
C TYR A 160 2.39 3.30 -10.46
N ASN A 161 3.38 3.43 -11.33
CA ASN A 161 4.46 2.47 -11.49
C ASN A 161 5.33 2.35 -10.23
N VAL A 162 5.60 3.45 -9.53
CA VAL A 162 6.32 3.42 -8.25
C VAL A 162 5.56 2.59 -7.22
N ILE A 163 4.24 2.74 -7.14
CA ILE A 163 3.41 2.08 -6.12
C ILE A 163 3.13 0.61 -6.47
N VAL A 164 2.82 0.30 -7.73
CA VAL A 164 2.47 -1.06 -8.17
C VAL A 164 3.63 -2.02 -7.98
N ASN A 165 4.87 -1.56 -8.23
CA ASN A 165 6.09 -2.35 -8.08
C ASN A 165 6.51 -2.60 -6.62
N THR A 166 5.76 -2.08 -5.64
CA THR A 166 6.02 -2.37 -4.22
C THR A 166 5.42 -3.71 -3.78
N THR A 167 5.99 -4.29 -2.72
CA THR A 167 5.47 -5.49 -2.02
C THR A 167 4.31 -5.19 -1.07
N LEU A 168 3.74 -3.99 -1.14
CA LEU A 168 2.65 -3.56 -0.27
C LEU A 168 1.35 -4.30 -0.59
N SER A 169 0.46 -4.32 0.40
CA SER A 169 -0.90 -4.85 0.21
C SER A 169 -1.71 -3.94 -0.73
N ASP A 170 -2.73 -4.48 -1.37
CA ASP A 170 -3.59 -3.70 -2.28
C ASP A 170 -4.30 -2.54 -1.59
N ASP A 171 -4.63 -2.69 -0.31
CA ASP A 171 -5.21 -1.62 0.51
C ASP A 171 -4.22 -0.47 0.71
N ASP A 172 -2.98 -0.80 1.06
CA ASP A 172 -1.91 0.19 1.25
C ASP A 172 -1.60 0.88 -0.09
N LYS A 173 -1.53 0.13 -1.20
CA LYS A 173 -1.36 0.68 -2.55
C LYS A 173 -2.48 1.64 -2.93
N ARG A 174 -3.74 1.27 -2.69
CA ARG A 174 -4.91 2.12 -2.95
C ARG A 174 -4.90 3.39 -2.11
N TYR A 175 -4.47 3.32 -0.87
CA TYR A 175 -4.30 4.49 -0.01
C TYR A 175 -3.20 5.42 -0.55
N LEU A 176 -2.03 4.87 -0.86
CA LEU A 176 -0.91 5.65 -1.39
C LEU A 176 -1.25 6.31 -2.74
N LEU A 177 -1.93 5.61 -3.64
CA LEU A 177 -2.42 6.17 -4.91
C LEU A 177 -3.41 7.31 -4.70
N SER A 178 -4.12 7.33 -3.58
CA SER A 178 -5.06 8.42 -3.27
C SER A 178 -4.35 9.71 -2.86
N ILE A 179 -3.09 9.66 -2.41
CA ILE A 179 -2.37 10.85 -1.94
C ILE A 179 -2.18 11.86 -3.09
N ALA A 180 -1.80 11.40 -4.28
CA ALA A 180 -1.54 12.29 -5.41
C ALA A 180 -2.78 13.12 -5.80
N PRO A 181 -3.97 12.53 -6.05
CA PRO A 181 -5.20 13.29 -6.33
C PRO A 181 -5.57 14.32 -5.26
N HIS A 182 -5.39 13.99 -3.97
CA HIS A 182 -5.72 14.91 -2.86
C HIS A 182 -4.79 16.12 -2.76
N ASN A 183 -3.61 16.06 -3.38
CA ASN A 183 -2.62 17.15 -3.37
C ASN A 183 -2.70 18.04 -4.62
N ILE A 184 -3.67 17.80 -5.50
CA ILE A 184 -3.85 18.59 -6.72
C ILE A 184 -4.68 19.82 -6.47
N ASN A 185 -4.30 20.90 -7.13
CA ASN A 185 -5.04 22.15 -7.11
C ASN A 185 -6.48 21.94 -7.63
N SER A 186 -7.48 22.32 -6.83
CA SER A 186 -8.90 22.21 -7.21
C SER A 186 -9.24 22.96 -8.50
N ARG A 187 -8.49 24.03 -8.84
CA ARG A 187 -8.63 24.74 -10.13
C ARG A 187 -8.28 23.85 -11.32
N LEU A 188 -7.28 22.97 -11.19
CA LEU A 188 -6.93 22.03 -12.25
C LEU A 188 -8.05 21.00 -12.45
N ILE A 189 -8.60 20.44 -11.36
CA ILE A 189 -9.73 19.50 -11.43
C ILE A 189 -10.94 20.14 -12.12
N GLN A 190 -11.27 21.39 -11.76
CA GLN A 190 -12.35 22.13 -12.42
C GLN A 190 -12.05 22.35 -13.91
N SER A 191 -10.82 22.70 -14.25
CA SER A 191 -10.39 22.92 -15.64
C SER A 191 -10.46 21.64 -16.47
N LEU A 192 -10.10 20.48 -15.90
CA LEU A 192 -10.25 19.18 -16.55
C LEU A 192 -11.72 18.84 -16.82
N ASN A 193 -12.61 19.10 -15.86
CA ASN A 193 -14.05 18.91 -16.07
C ASN A 193 -14.62 19.80 -17.18
N VAL A 194 -14.20 21.07 -17.22
CA VAL A 194 -14.60 22.01 -18.28
C VAL A 194 -14.06 21.50 -19.63
N PHE A 195 -12.78 21.16 -19.69
CA PHE A 195 -12.14 20.65 -20.89
C PHE A 195 -12.84 19.39 -21.41
N GLN A 196 -13.13 18.42 -20.54
CA GLN A 196 -13.80 17.17 -20.88
C GLN A 196 -15.16 17.41 -21.55
N ASN A 197 -15.97 18.32 -21.01
CA ASN A 197 -17.28 18.66 -21.60
C ASN A 197 -17.12 19.31 -22.97
N HIS A 198 -16.17 20.24 -23.13
CA HIS A 198 -15.95 20.91 -24.40
C HIS A 198 -15.33 19.98 -25.45
N TYR A 199 -14.44 19.09 -25.02
CA TYR A 199 -13.81 18.10 -25.90
C TYR A 199 -14.83 17.09 -26.43
N GLN A 200 -15.79 16.66 -25.61
CA GLN A 200 -16.89 15.82 -26.08
C GLN A 200 -17.74 16.53 -27.15
N LEU A 201 -18.04 17.82 -26.95
CA LEU A 201 -18.76 18.62 -27.95
C LEU A 201 -17.95 18.77 -29.24
N PHE A 202 -16.63 18.93 -29.13
CA PHE A 202 -15.73 18.95 -30.27
C PHE A 202 -15.72 17.62 -31.02
N GLN A 203 -15.66 16.48 -30.32
CA GLN A 203 -15.73 15.14 -30.93
C GLN A 203 -16.98 14.95 -31.80
N ALA A 204 -18.08 15.63 -31.49
CA ALA A 204 -19.33 15.59 -32.25
C ALA A 204 -19.37 16.54 -33.47
N SER A 205 -18.35 17.37 -33.68
CA SER A 205 -18.33 18.39 -34.74
C SER A 205 -17.66 17.91 -36.03
N ASP A 206 -17.97 18.56 -37.16
CA ASP A 206 -17.37 18.23 -38.47
C ASP A 206 -15.86 18.58 -38.52
N GLU A 207 -15.45 19.57 -37.73
CA GLU A 207 -14.06 19.98 -37.57
C GLU A 207 -13.23 18.86 -36.95
N TYR A 208 -13.79 18.09 -36.02
CA TYR A 208 -13.10 16.95 -35.44
C TYR A 208 -12.69 15.95 -36.51
N GLN A 209 -13.50 15.68 -37.52
CA GLN A 209 -13.10 14.75 -38.59
C GLN A 209 -11.88 15.25 -39.38
N LYS A 210 -11.79 16.57 -39.59
CA LYS A 210 -10.72 17.22 -40.38
C LYS A 210 -9.43 17.45 -39.59
N PHE A 211 -9.49 17.34 -38.27
CA PHE A 211 -8.35 17.64 -37.39
C PHE A 211 -7.26 16.55 -37.46
N ASN A 212 -6.04 16.87 -37.01
CA ASN A 212 -4.90 15.96 -37.06
C ASN A 212 -5.13 14.68 -36.23
N SER A 213 -5.13 13.50 -36.88
CA SER A 213 -5.44 12.22 -36.23
C SER A 213 -4.50 11.88 -35.08
N ASN A 214 -3.20 12.10 -35.24
CA ASN A 214 -2.22 11.80 -34.19
C ASN A 214 -2.44 12.65 -32.94
N LEU A 215 -2.77 13.93 -33.13
CA LEU A 215 -3.00 14.84 -32.01
C LEU A 215 -4.31 14.52 -31.26
N LYS A 216 -5.35 14.06 -31.98
CA LYS A 216 -6.58 13.55 -31.35
C LYS A 216 -6.29 12.38 -30.44
N ASN A 217 -5.63 11.36 -30.99
CA ASN A 217 -5.39 10.10 -30.29
C ASN A 217 -4.54 10.34 -29.03
N ASN A 218 -3.52 11.19 -29.13
CA ASN A 218 -2.69 11.54 -27.98
C ASN A 218 -3.50 12.23 -26.88
N ILE A 219 -4.35 13.20 -27.23
CA ILE A 219 -5.16 13.91 -26.24
C ILE A 219 -6.22 13.01 -25.62
N GLU A 220 -6.88 12.19 -26.42
CA GLU A 220 -7.88 11.26 -25.91
C GLU A 220 -7.25 10.26 -24.92
N TYR A 221 -6.11 9.67 -25.30
CA TYR A 221 -5.35 8.78 -24.44
C TYR A 221 -4.90 9.47 -23.14
N ASP A 222 -4.21 10.61 -23.24
CA ASP A 222 -3.68 11.34 -22.09
C ASP A 222 -4.82 11.82 -21.17
N LEU A 223 -5.93 12.31 -21.74
CA LEU A 223 -7.10 12.74 -20.97
C LEU A 223 -7.68 11.56 -20.19
N LEU A 224 -7.92 10.43 -20.83
CA LEU A 224 -8.52 9.26 -20.18
C LEU A 224 -7.68 8.76 -19.01
N LEU A 225 -6.36 8.69 -19.21
CA LEU A 225 -5.41 8.25 -18.20
C LEU A 225 -5.35 9.23 -17.02
N VAL A 226 -5.34 10.54 -17.29
CA VAL A 226 -5.45 11.56 -16.23
C VAL A 226 -6.77 11.42 -15.46
N LEU A 227 -7.90 11.26 -16.14
CA LEU A 227 -9.20 11.12 -15.48
C LEU A 227 -9.27 9.86 -14.61
N GLU A 228 -8.73 8.75 -15.09
CA GLU A 228 -8.66 7.48 -14.36
C GLU A 228 -7.84 7.64 -13.07
N TYR A 229 -6.62 8.19 -13.17
CA TYR A 229 -5.77 8.39 -12.00
C TYR A 229 -6.34 9.38 -10.99
N LEU A 230 -7.06 10.40 -11.47
CA LEU A 230 -7.74 11.37 -10.62
C LEU A 230 -9.09 10.90 -10.08
N ARG A 231 -9.59 9.75 -10.55
CA ARG A 231 -10.93 9.23 -10.25
C ARG A 231 -12.04 10.25 -10.56
N ILE A 232 -11.83 11.04 -11.62
CA ILE A 232 -12.83 11.98 -12.11
C ILE A 232 -13.82 11.19 -12.99
N PRO A 233 -15.14 11.29 -12.77
CA PRO A 233 -16.12 10.62 -13.60
C PRO A 233 -16.00 11.06 -15.08
N GLN A 234 -15.87 10.08 -15.97
CA GLN A 234 -15.88 10.31 -17.40
C GLN A 234 -17.29 10.71 -17.87
N VAL A 235 -17.37 11.66 -18.79
CA VAL A 235 -18.62 12.05 -19.44
C VAL A 235 -18.91 11.01 -20.53
N GLN A 236 -20.19 10.64 -20.67
CA GLN A 236 -20.64 9.59 -21.58
C GLN A 236 -20.20 9.86 -23.02
N GLY A 237 -19.39 8.97 -23.61
CA GLY A 237 -18.96 9.07 -25.01
C GLY A 237 -17.45 9.11 -25.21
N LEU A 238 -16.68 9.49 -24.19
CA LEU A 238 -15.23 9.29 -24.16
C LEU A 238 -14.96 7.79 -23.96
N LYS A 239 -14.44 7.13 -25.00
CA LYS A 239 -13.95 5.75 -24.94
C LYS A 239 -12.62 5.72 -25.66
N LEU A 240 -11.68 4.90 -25.18
CA LEU A 240 -10.52 4.56 -26.00
C LEU A 240 -11.05 4.04 -27.34
N THR A 241 -10.82 4.80 -28.40
CA THR A 241 -10.95 4.26 -29.75
C THR A 241 -9.88 3.20 -29.86
N ASP A 242 -10.29 1.94 -30.12
CA ASP A 242 -9.35 0.83 -30.26
C ASP A 242 -8.28 1.23 -31.31
N VAL A 243 -7.05 1.44 -30.84
CA VAL A 243 -5.87 1.74 -31.66
C VAL A 243 -5.38 0.47 -32.34
#